data_AF-A0A2G1W7I3-F1
#
_entry.id   AF-A0A2G1W7I3-F1
#
_cell.length_a   1.000
_cell.length_b   1.000
_cell.length_c   1.000
_cell.angle_alpha   90.00
_cell.angle_beta   90.00
_cell.angle_gamma   90.00
#
_symmetry.space_group_name_H-M   'P 1'
#
loop_
_entity.id
_entity.type
_entity.pdbx_description
1 polymer ?
#
loop_
_entity_poly.entity_id
_entity_poly.type
_entity_poly.pdbx_seq_one_letter_code
_entity_poly.pdbx_strand_id
1 'polypeptide(L)' 'MLILSRKAGESICLPGTNTTITIHRSSGGRVVLAIDAPREVAILRGELVRLDDGDAPPNEMHTQQLVTMRPR' A
#
# COMPACT_ATOMS: atom_id res chain seq x y z
N MET A 1 18.24 -3.85 3.43
CA MET A 1 17.56 -5.13 3.10
C MET A 1 18.17 -6.22 3.98
N LEU A 2 17.33 -6.98 4.70
CA LEU A 2 17.75 -8.12 5.54
C LEU A 2 17.21 -9.40 4.90
N ILE A 3 18.03 -10.47 4.84
CA ILE A 3 17.69 -11.72 4.16
C ILE A 3 17.66 -12.85 5.19
N LEU A 4 16.53 -13.56 5.27
CA LEU A 4 16.31 -14.66 6.21
C LEU A 4 15.66 -15.83 5.46
N SER A 5 16.13 -17.05 5.73
CA SER A 5 15.51 -18.28 5.21
C SER A 5 14.61 -18.89 6.28
N ARG A 6 13.34 -19.10 5.97
CA ARG A 6 12.31 -19.67 6.86
C ARG A 6 11.58 -20.83 6.16
N LYS A 7 11.24 -21.86 6.93
CA LYS A 7 10.38 -22.98 6.52
C LYS A 7 8.91 -22.66 6.82
N ALA A 8 8.00 -23.45 6.24
CA ALA A 8 6.59 -23.38 6.58
C ALA A 8 6.37 -23.58 8.09
N GLY A 9 5.54 -22.74 8.69
CA GLY A 9 5.30 -22.67 10.13
C GLY A 9 6.25 -21.75 10.90
N GLU A 10 7.34 -21.28 10.30
CA GLU A 10 8.23 -20.32 10.97
C GLU A 10 7.79 -18.87 10.72
N SER A 11 8.12 -18.00 11.68
CA SER A 11 7.71 -16.59 11.70
C SER A 11 8.89 -15.63 11.77
N ILE A 12 8.65 -14.40 11.31
CA ILE A 12 9.53 -13.24 11.38
C ILE A 12 8.75 -12.16 12.12
N CYS A 13 9.29 -11.68 13.24
CA CYS A 13 8.63 -10.66 14.05
C CYS A 13 9.27 -9.30 13.80
N LEU A 14 8.43 -8.27 13.68
CA LEU A 14 8.80 -6.87 13.59
C LEU A 14 8.27 -6.14 14.83
N PRO A 15 9.04 -6.11 15.94
CA PRO A 15 8.57 -5.56 17.21
C PRO A 15 8.22 -4.07 17.13
N GLY A 16 8.89 -3.31 16.27
CA GLY A 16 8.63 -1.88 16.09
C GLY A 16 7.24 -1.54 15.56
N THR A 17 6.58 -2.49 14.90
CA THR A 17 5.22 -2.31 14.33
C THR A 17 4.22 -3.32 14.89
N ASN A 18 4.59 -4.07 15.94
CA ASN A 18 3.81 -5.20 16.47
C ASN A 18 3.29 -6.13 15.35
N THR A 19 4.13 -6.41 14.36
CA THR A 19 3.75 -7.21 13.19
C THR A 19 4.48 -8.55 13.19
N THR A 20 3.77 -9.63 12.89
CA THR A 20 4.33 -10.97 12.73
C THR A 20 4.03 -11.48 11.32
N ILE A 21 5.06 -11.94 10.62
CA ILE A 21 4.95 -12.54 9.28
C ILE A 21 5.26 -14.02 9.42
N THR A 22 4.31 -14.89 9.08
CA THR A 22 4.46 -16.34 9.15
C THR A 22 4.45 -16.95 7.75
N ILE A 23 5.39 -17.86 7.48
CA ILE A 23 5.37 -18.64 6.25
C ILE A 23 4.30 -19.72 6.39
N HIS A 24 3.20 -19.60 5.66
CA HIS A 24 2.12 -20.58 5.73
C HIS A 24 2.45 -21.83 4.88
N ARG A 25 2.82 -21.63 3.61
CA ARG A 25 3.33 -22.70 2.73
C ARG A 25 4.17 -22.14 1.60
N SER A 26 5.09 -22.94 1.09
CA SER A 26 5.88 -22.64 -0.11
C SER A 26 5.71 -23.78 -1.11
N SER A 27 5.27 -23.49 -2.34
CA SER A 27 5.09 -24.50 -3.38
C SER A 27 5.14 -23.86 -4.78
N GLY A 28 5.84 -24.49 -5.72
CA GLY A 28 5.85 -24.07 -7.13
C GLY A 28 6.35 -22.64 -7.35
N GLY A 29 7.35 -22.18 -6.59
CA GLY A 29 7.87 -20.81 -6.67
C GLY A 29 6.98 -19.74 -6.04
N ARG A 30 5.83 -20.12 -5.48
CA ARG A 30 4.93 -19.21 -4.74
C ARG A 30 5.01 -19.48 -3.25
N VAL A 31 5.03 -18.41 -2.47
CA VAL A 31 4.97 -18.46 -1.01
C VAL A 31 3.66 -17.84 -0.56
N VAL A 32 2.95 -18.53 0.33
CA VAL A 32 1.79 -18.00 1.03
C VAL A 32 2.28 -17.49 2.38
N LEU A 33 2.03 -16.21 2.63
CA LEU A 33 2.41 -15.52 3.86
C LEU A 33 1.14 -15.21 4.65
N ALA A 34 1.17 -15.46 5.95
CA ALA A 34 0.20 -14.91 6.89
C ALA A 34 0.85 -13.69 7.56
N ILE A 35 0.13 -12.58 7.64
CA ILE A 35 0.62 -11.34 8.26
C ILE A 35 -0.38 -10.98 9.35
N ASP A 36 0.10 -11.00 10.58
CA ASP A 36 -0.62 -10.53 11.76
C ASP A 36 -0.09 -9.14 12.10
N ALA A 37 -0.93 -8.12 11.94
CA ALA A 37 -0.58 -6.73 12.22
C ALA A 37 -1.80 -6.00 12.77
N PRO A 38 -1.59 -4.96 13.60
CA PRO A 38 -2.68 -4.16 14.11
C PRO A 38 -3.25 -3.24 13.01
N ARG A 39 -4.44 -2.68 13.23
CA ARG A 39 -5.24 -1.99 12.18
C ARG A 39 -4.57 -0.72 11.63
N GLU A 40 -3.73 -0.10 12.43
CA GLU A 40 -2.95 1.08 12.07
C GLU A 40 -1.81 0.80 11.09
N VAL A 41 -1.40 -0.47 10.94
CA VAL A 41 -0.34 -0.87 10.00
C VAL A 41 -0.99 -1.29 8.69
N ALA A 42 -0.87 -0.43 7.68
CA ALA A 42 -1.31 -0.76 6.33
C ALA A 42 -0.46 -1.89 5.73
N ILE A 43 -1.13 -2.92 5.19
CA ILE A 43 -0.50 -4.04 4.50
C ILE A 43 -0.96 -3.99 3.05
N LEU A 44 -0.03 -3.66 2.16
CA LEU A 44 -0.26 -3.64 0.72
C LEU A 44 0.64 -4.66 0.03
N ARG A 45 0.17 -5.19 -1.10
CA ARG A 45 1.07 -5.92 -2.01
C ARG A 45 1.96 -4.89 -2.70
N GLY A 46 3.23 -5.25 -2.94
CA GLY A 46 4.23 -4.30 -3.44
C GLY A 46 3.84 -3.63 -4.76
N GLU A 47 3.06 -4.31 -5.60
CA GLU A 47 2.53 -3.75 -6.84
C GLU A 47 1.44 -2.68 -6.66
N LEU A 48 0.81 -2.61 -5.48
CA LEU A 48 -0.28 -1.67 -5.18
C LEU A 48 0.20 -0.36 -4.54
N VAL A 49 1.42 -0.31 -4.02
CA VAL A 49 1.95 0.87 -3.28
C VAL A 49 1.88 2.15 -4.12
N ARG A 50 2.10 2.07 -5.45
CA ARG A 50 2.05 3.24 -6.33
C ARG A 50 0.65 3.84 -6.55
N LEU A 51 -0.42 3.12 -6.22
CA LEU A 51 -1.79 3.61 -6.45
C LEU A 51 -2.25 4.58 -5.35
N ASP A 52 -1.63 4.56 -4.17
CA ASP A 52 -2.03 5.38 -3.02
C ASP A 52 -1.20 6.68 -2.87
N ASP A 53 -0.12 6.85 -3.63
CA ASP A 53 0.81 8.00 -3.56
C ASP A 53 0.28 9.30 -4.22
N GLY A 54 -1.01 9.40 -4.53
CA GLY A 54 -1.65 10.71 -4.81
C GLY A 54 -1.97 11.03 -6.27
N ASP A 55 -2.36 10.06 -7.10
CA ASP A 55 -3.02 10.36 -8.38
C ASP A 55 -4.54 10.59 -8.16
N ALA A 56 -4.87 11.56 -7.30
CA ALA A 56 -6.16 12.20 -7.35
C ALA A 56 -6.07 13.31 -8.40
N PRO A 57 -6.69 13.19 -9.59
CA PRO A 57 -6.74 14.31 -10.51
C PRO A 57 -7.41 15.48 -9.79
N PRO A 58 -6.84 16.70 -9.84
CA PRO A 58 -7.51 17.86 -9.26
C PRO A 58 -8.87 18.01 -9.93
N ASN A 59 -9.92 17.99 -9.10
CA ASN A 59 -11.30 18.17 -9.52
C ASN A 59 -11.46 19.57 -10.15
N GLU A 60 -11.28 19.69 -11.46
CA GLU A 60 -11.64 20.86 -12.25
C GLU A 60 -13.18 20.94 -12.36
N MET A 61 -13.81 21.44 -11.31
CA MET A 61 -15.22 21.85 -11.35
C MET A 61 -15.34 23.37 -11.33
N HIS A 62 -15.27 23.93 -12.54
CA HIS A 62 -16.23 24.90 -13.11
C HIS A 62 -16.78 26.00 -12.18
N THR A 63 -16.23 27.20 -12.30
CA THR A 63 -17.04 28.43 -12.22
C THR A 63 -16.94 29.15 -13.55
N GLN A 64 -17.97 28.95 -14.36
CA GLN A 64 -18.29 29.81 -15.48
C GLN A 64 -18.66 31.22 -14.98
N GLN A 65 -18.13 32.22 -15.69
CA GLN A 65 -18.88 33.38 -16.17
C GLN A 65 -19.13 34.53 -15.16
N LEU A 66 -18.36 35.61 -15.31
CA LEU A 66 -18.98 36.93 -15.37
C LEU A 66 -18.50 37.70 -16.61
N VAL A 67 -19.51 38.06 -17.39
CA VAL A 67 -19.51 38.73 -18.68
C VAL A 67 -19.15 40.22 -18.53
N THR A 68 -18.77 40.83 -19.66
CA THR A 68 -18.72 42.30 -19.93
C THR A 68 -17.56 43.04 -19.25
N MET A 69 -16.78 43.91 -19.89
CA MET A 69 -17.16 44.91 -20.89
C MET A 69 -15.87 45.46 -21.53
N ARG A 70 -15.77 45.44 -22.87
CA ARG A 70 -14.99 46.48 -23.58
C ARG A 70 -15.72 47.81 -23.39
N PRO A 71 -15.03 48.96 -23.28
CA PRO A 71 -14.92 49.76 -24.50
C PRO A 71 -13.66 50.65 -24.62
N ARG A 72 -13.32 50.88 -25.90
CA ARG A 72 -12.55 51.97 -26.54
C ARG A 72 -11.14 52.29 -26.06
#